data_AF-A0A8I6ACK3-F1
#
_entry.id   AF-A0A8I6ACK3-F1
#
_cell.length_a   1.000
_cell.length_b   1.000
_cell.length_c   1.000
_cell.angle_alpha   90.00
_cell.angle_beta   90.00
_cell.angle_gamma   90.00
#
_symmetry.space_group_name_H-M   'P 1'
#
loop_
_entity.id
_entity.type
_entity.pdbx_description
1 polymer ?
#
loop_
_entity_poly.entity_id
_entity_poly.type
_entity_poly.pdbx_seq_one_letter_code
_entity_poly.pdbx_strand_id
1 'polypeptide(L)'
;MAAVEVIQRSGNGCAQRCTSSELCSSPSSSPSVPSFCFSFPLLLSLPSTLFLTTPPPRSPRPQCLSFPWEVQCLCDLGRSRLRLSVQLAPTALSRQSLEKMQLYLVLLLISYLLTPIGASILGRCVVAKKLYDGGLNYFEGYSLENWVCLAYFESKFNPSAVYENSRDGSTGFGLFQIRDNEWCDHGKNLCSVSCTALLNPNLKDTIECAKKIVKGKQGMGAWPVWSRNCQLSDILDRWLDGCEL
;
A
#
# COMPACT_ATOMS: atom_id res chain seq x y z
N MET A 1 -24.64 -20.84 1.10
CA MET A 1 -25.75 -21.56 0.43
C MET A 1 -26.91 -21.63 1.42
N ALA A 2 -27.98 -20.88 1.19
CA ALA A 2 -29.20 -21.00 1.97
C ALA A 2 -30.20 -21.79 1.12
N ALA A 3 -30.78 -22.85 1.69
CA ALA A 3 -31.87 -23.58 1.09
C ALA A 3 -33.14 -22.72 1.14
N VAL A 4 -33.82 -22.58 0.00
CA VAL A 4 -35.13 -21.95 -0.09
C VAL A 4 -36.16 -23.05 0.06
N GLU A 5 -36.94 -23.01 1.13
CA GLU A 5 -38.08 -23.92 1.32
C GLU A 5 -39.33 -23.21 0.79
N VAL A 6 -39.88 -23.74 -0.32
CA VAL A 6 -41.13 -23.25 -0.92
C VAL A 6 -42.27 -24.15 -0.43
N ILE A 7 -43.12 -23.64 0.47
CA ILE A 7 -44.36 -24.34 0.86
C ILE A 7 -45.48 -23.90 -0.08
N GLN A 8 -45.88 -24.78 -0.99
CA GLN A 8 -46.99 -24.56 -1.92
C GLN A 8 -48.18 -25.42 -1.47
N ARG A 9 -49.29 -24.80 -1.04
CA ARG A 9 -50.59 -25.48 -0.97
C ARG A 9 -51.47 -24.95 -2.10
N SER A 10 -51.63 -25.76 -3.13
CA SER A 10 -52.62 -25.57 -4.18
C SER A 10 -53.61 -26.72 -4.13
N GLY A 11 -54.88 -26.40 -3.87
CA GLY A 11 -55.99 -27.31 -4.07
C GLY A 11 -56.22 -27.49 -5.57
N ASN A 12 -56.17 -28.74 -6.01
CA ASN A 12 -56.57 -29.28 -7.30
C ASN A 12 -55.68 -28.90 -8.51
N GLY A 13 -54.72 -29.79 -8.79
CA GLY A 13 -54.75 -30.49 -10.08
C GLY A 13 -53.92 -29.94 -11.24
N CYS A 14 -52.61 -29.75 -11.04
CA CYS A 14 -51.54 -30.13 -12.00
C CYS A 14 -50.20 -29.91 -11.31
N ALA A 15 -49.56 -31.00 -10.86
CA ALA A 15 -48.22 -30.95 -10.30
C ALA A 15 -47.19 -31.12 -11.42
N GLN A 16 -46.38 -30.09 -11.68
CA GLN A 16 -45.08 -30.26 -12.32
C GLN A 16 -44.01 -29.79 -11.33
N ARG A 17 -43.18 -30.76 -10.91
CA ARG A 17 -42.01 -30.55 -10.07
C ARG A 17 -40.83 -30.27 -11.01
N CYS A 18 -40.37 -29.02 -11.06
CA CYS A 18 -39.13 -28.66 -11.74
C CYS A 18 -38.04 -28.47 -10.67
N THR A 19 -37.16 -29.45 -10.52
CA THR A 19 -35.88 -29.24 -9.85
C THR A 19 -34.88 -28.71 -10.86
N SER A 20 -34.11 -27.70 -10.45
CA SER A 20 -33.11 -27.03 -11.28
C SER A 20 -32.03 -28.00 -11.75
N SER A 21 -32.19 -28.50 -12.97
CA SER A 21 -31.17 -28.77 -14.02
C SER A 21 -31.59 -29.96 -14.87
N GLU A 22 -32.44 -29.73 -15.86
CA GLU A 22 -32.33 -30.31 -17.21
C GLU A 22 -33.41 -29.75 -18.14
N LEU A 23 -33.01 -29.56 -19.39
CA LEU A 23 -33.89 -29.31 -20.52
C LEU A 23 -35.05 -30.31 -20.51
N CYS A 24 -36.26 -29.84 -20.75
CA CYS A 24 -37.28 -30.73 -21.33
C CYS A 24 -36.82 -31.09 -22.75
N SER A 25 -36.17 -32.23 -22.91
CA SER A 25 -36.01 -32.94 -24.18
C SER A 25 -35.97 -34.45 -23.90
N SER A 26 -36.72 -35.17 -24.73
CA SER A 26 -37.17 -36.57 -24.60
C SER A 26 -36.03 -37.62 -24.76
N PRO A 27 -36.30 -38.93 -24.58
CA PRO A 27 -35.34 -39.90 -24.04
C PRO A 27 -34.37 -40.48 -25.08
N SER A 28 -33.14 -40.80 -24.69
CA SER A 28 -32.40 -42.00 -25.14
C SER A 28 -31.04 -42.22 -24.44
N SER A 29 -30.88 -43.45 -23.93
CA SER A 29 -29.65 -44.26 -23.75
C SER A 29 -28.33 -43.67 -23.20
N SER A 30 -28.00 -44.16 -21.99
CA SER A 30 -26.70 -44.69 -21.51
C SER A 30 -25.42 -43.81 -21.41
N PRO A 31 -24.47 -44.11 -20.48
CA PRO A 31 -23.50 -43.14 -19.96
C PRO A 31 -22.01 -43.43 -20.28
N SER A 32 -21.16 -42.39 -20.34
CA SER A 32 -19.73 -42.47 -19.95
C SER A 32 -18.97 -41.11 -20.05
N VAL A 33 -18.57 -40.59 -18.87
CA VAL A 33 -17.30 -39.95 -18.39
C VAL A 33 -16.27 -39.26 -19.35
N PRO A 34 -15.28 -38.45 -18.86
CA PRO A 34 -15.19 -36.99 -19.00
C PRO A 34 -13.91 -36.49 -19.72
N SER A 35 -13.71 -35.18 -19.94
CA SER A 35 -12.36 -34.55 -19.96
C SER A 35 -12.32 -33.02 -20.05
N PHE A 36 -11.61 -32.45 -19.07
CA PHE A 36 -10.61 -31.36 -19.06
C PHE A 36 -10.59 -30.15 -20.03
N CYS A 37 -10.41 -28.98 -19.39
CA CYS A 37 -9.51 -27.84 -19.68
C CYS A 37 -9.28 -27.33 -21.13
N PHE A 38 -9.40 -26.02 -21.37
CA PHE A 38 -8.27 -25.07 -21.27
C PHE A 38 -8.67 -23.62 -21.62
N SER A 39 -7.84 -22.73 -21.07
CA SER A 39 -7.65 -21.29 -21.23
C SER A 39 -7.69 -20.62 -22.62
N PHE A 40 -7.91 -19.28 -22.54
CA PHE A 40 -7.33 -18.18 -23.35
C PHE A 40 -8.17 -17.59 -24.54
N PRO A 41 -7.89 -16.34 -25.00
CA PRO A 41 -8.85 -15.21 -24.99
C PRO A 41 -8.94 -14.48 -26.36
N LEU A 42 -9.56 -13.29 -26.35
CA LEU A 42 -9.43 -12.14 -27.28
C LEU A 42 -10.37 -12.02 -28.52
N LEU A 43 -10.98 -10.81 -28.56
CA LEU A 43 -11.09 -9.83 -29.66
C LEU A 43 -12.29 -9.81 -30.66
N LEU A 44 -12.82 -8.58 -30.78
CA LEU A 44 -13.23 -7.82 -32.00
C LEU A 44 -14.46 -8.32 -32.80
N SER A 45 -15.59 -7.63 -32.82
CA SER A 45 -15.99 -6.38 -33.53
C SER A 45 -16.69 -6.61 -34.89
N LEU A 46 -18.02 -6.38 -34.94
CA LEU A 46 -18.87 -5.70 -35.98
C LEU A 46 -18.77 -6.12 -37.49
N PRO A 47 -19.68 -5.74 -38.43
CA PRO A 47 -21.11 -5.35 -38.37
C PRO A 47 -22.00 -5.86 -39.58
N SER A 48 -23.30 -5.47 -39.55
CA SER A 48 -24.17 -5.05 -40.69
C SER A 48 -24.91 -6.04 -41.66
N THR A 49 -26.26 -5.91 -41.65
CA THR A 49 -27.25 -5.84 -42.78
C THR A 49 -27.50 -7.09 -43.69
N LEU A 50 -28.69 -7.48 -44.21
CA LEU A 50 -30.03 -6.89 -44.44
C LEU A 50 -31.03 -7.91 -45.08
N PHE A 51 -32.34 -7.61 -44.99
CA PHE A 51 -33.57 -8.06 -45.74
C PHE A 51 -34.02 -9.56 -45.72
N LEU A 52 -35.22 -9.97 -45.22
CA LEU A 52 -36.68 -9.71 -45.47
C LEU A 52 -37.32 -10.72 -46.45
N THR A 53 -38.26 -11.56 -45.96
CA THR A 53 -39.53 -11.96 -46.62
C THR A 53 -40.47 -12.68 -45.63
N THR A 54 -41.72 -12.20 -45.54
CA THR A 54 -42.92 -12.77 -44.87
C THR A 54 -43.61 -13.83 -45.78
N PRO A 55 -44.69 -14.61 -45.44
CA PRO A 55 -45.84 -14.39 -44.50
C PRO A 55 -46.38 -15.71 -43.82
N PRO A 56 -47.70 -15.92 -43.52
CA PRO A 56 -48.51 -15.53 -42.34
C PRO A 56 -49.08 -16.75 -41.52
N PRO A 57 -50.20 -16.66 -40.78
CA PRO A 57 -50.30 -16.35 -39.34
C PRO A 57 -50.74 -17.56 -38.46
N ARG A 58 -50.30 -17.64 -37.19
CA ARG A 58 -51.08 -18.24 -36.09
C ARG A 58 -50.43 -18.08 -34.70
N SER A 59 -51.29 -17.71 -33.74
CA SER A 59 -51.19 -17.71 -32.27
C SER A 59 -50.31 -16.63 -31.57
N PRO A 60 -50.79 -16.08 -30.43
CA PRO A 60 -50.13 -14.99 -29.73
C PRO A 60 -48.90 -15.51 -28.99
N ARG A 61 -47.70 -15.04 -29.36
CA ARG A 61 -46.50 -15.20 -28.53
C ARG A 61 -46.44 -14.05 -27.52
N PRO A 62 -46.04 -14.30 -26.25
CA PRO A 62 -45.81 -13.24 -25.28
C PRO A 62 -44.65 -12.35 -25.76
N GLN A 63 -44.84 -11.03 -25.74
CA GLN A 63 -43.75 -10.07 -25.97
C GLN A 63 -43.02 -9.88 -24.65
N CYS A 64 -41.73 -10.19 -24.64
CA CYS A 64 -40.85 -9.95 -23.50
C CYS A 64 -39.85 -8.86 -23.86
N LEU A 65 -39.81 -7.77 -23.09
CA LEU A 65 -38.81 -6.72 -23.23
C LEU A 65 -37.67 -6.96 -22.25
N SER A 66 -36.43 -6.87 -22.73
CA SER A 66 -35.21 -7.10 -21.95
C SER A 66 -34.44 -5.81 -21.72
N PHE A 67 -34.18 -5.50 -20.45
CA PHE A 67 -33.27 -4.46 -19.98
C PHE A 67 -32.05 -5.09 -19.27
N PRO A 68 -30.95 -4.36 -19.04
CA PRO A 68 -29.70 -4.92 -18.52
C PRO A 68 -29.79 -5.59 -17.14
N TRP A 69 -30.89 -5.40 -16.40
CA TRP A 69 -31.13 -6.06 -15.12
C TRP A 69 -32.56 -6.63 -14.96
N GLU A 70 -33.42 -6.58 -15.99
CA GLU A 70 -34.80 -7.07 -15.87
C GLU A 70 -35.38 -7.52 -17.22
N VAL A 71 -36.18 -8.59 -17.22
CA VAL A 71 -36.91 -9.06 -18.41
C VAL A 71 -38.39 -9.15 -18.06
N GLN A 72 -39.23 -8.43 -18.79
CA GLN A 72 -40.66 -8.35 -18.49
C GLN A 72 -41.49 -8.96 -19.62
N CYS A 73 -42.15 -10.07 -19.34
CA CYS A 73 -43.08 -10.76 -20.24
C CYS A 73 -44.52 -10.49 -19.78
N LEU A 74 -45.36 -9.92 -20.66
CA LEU A 74 -46.80 -9.85 -20.41
C LEU A 74 -47.48 -11.12 -20.93
N CYS A 75 -48.01 -11.94 -20.02
CA CYS A 75 -49.01 -12.96 -20.33
C CYS A 75 -50.38 -12.42 -19.89
N ASP A 76 -51.26 -12.16 -20.85
CA ASP A 76 -52.62 -11.71 -20.58
C ASP A 76 -53.49 -12.92 -20.20
N LEU A 77 -53.60 -13.20 -18.91
CA LEU A 77 -54.56 -14.16 -18.35
C LEU A 77 -55.50 -13.38 -17.44
N GLY A 78 -56.77 -13.38 -17.86
CA GLY A 78 -57.83 -12.56 -17.31
C GLY A 78 -57.88 -12.51 -15.79
N ARG A 79 -57.97 -11.28 -15.30
CA ARG A 79 -58.64 -10.89 -14.05
C ARG A 79 -58.24 -11.68 -12.80
N SER A 80 -57.00 -11.52 -12.38
CA SER A 80 -56.60 -11.56 -10.97
C SER A 80 -55.32 -10.74 -10.80
N ARG A 81 -55.39 -9.61 -10.07
CA ARG A 81 -54.18 -8.85 -9.72
C ARG A 81 -53.36 -9.68 -8.72
N LEU A 82 -52.39 -10.43 -9.19
CA LEU A 82 -51.33 -10.95 -8.33
C LEU A 82 -50.32 -9.82 -8.10
N ARG A 83 -50.32 -9.24 -6.89
CA ARG A 83 -49.19 -8.42 -6.43
C ARG A 83 -48.03 -9.38 -6.13
N LEU A 84 -47.00 -9.35 -6.96
CA LEU A 84 -45.72 -9.98 -6.64
C LEU A 84 -44.90 -8.98 -5.84
N SER A 85 -44.80 -9.18 -4.52
CA SER A 85 -43.86 -8.44 -3.69
C SER A 85 -42.50 -9.11 -3.81
N VAL A 86 -41.56 -8.50 -4.54
CA VAL A 86 -40.14 -8.86 -4.44
C VAL A 86 -39.62 -8.19 -3.17
N GLN A 87 -39.58 -8.94 -2.06
CA GLN A 87 -38.81 -8.49 -0.91
C GLN A 87 -37.33 -8.75 -1.20
N LEU A 88 -36.59 -7.67 -1.47
CA LEU A 88 -35.13 -7.66 -1.27
C LEU A 88 -34.90 -7.97 0.20
N ALA A 89 -34.52 -9.21 0.51
CA ALA A 89 -34.04 -9.54 1.83
C ALA A 89 -32.82 -8.65 2.07
N PRO A 90 -32.83 -7.74 3.06
CA PRO A 90 -31.61 -7.04 3.41
C PRO A 90 -30.58 -8.13 3.72
N THR A 91 -29.43 -8.11 3.04
CA THR A 91 -28.29 -8.89 3.51
C THR A 91 -28.01 -8.35 4.89
N ALA A 92 -28.53 -9.02 5.91
CA ALA A 92 -28.20 -8.76 7.28
C ALA A 92 -26.70 -9.03 7.34
N LEU A 93 -25.90 -7.97 7.19
CA LEU A 93 -24.55 -7.96 7.71
C LEU A 93 -24.74 -8.35 9.17
N SER A 94 -24.47 -9.62 9.45
CA SER A 94 -24.59 -10.20 10.77
C SER A 94 -23.94 -9.21 11.74
N ARG A 95 -24.58 -8.97 12.89
CA ARG A 95 -23.97 -8.13 13.93
C ARG A 95 -22.52 -8.56 14.20
N GLN A 96 -22.21 -9.85 14.06
CA GLN A 96 -20.84 -10.40 14.14
C GLN A 96 -19.89 -9.93 13.03
N SER A 97 -20.39 -9.63 11.83
CA SER A 97 -19.59 -9.09 10.71
C SER A 97 -19.25 -7.60 10.88
N LEU A 98 -20.13 -6.82 11.53
CA LEU A 98 -19.86 -5.41 11.85
C LEU A 98 -18.81 -5.28 12.98
N GLU A 99 -18.94 -6.09 14.04
CA GLU A 99 -17.99 -6.13 15.16
C GLU A 99 -16.57 -6.53 14.71
N LYS A 100 -16.47 -7.49 13.77
CA LYS A 100 -15.18 -7.87 13.17
C LYS A 100 -14.57 -6.75 12.33
N MET A 101 -15.37 -6.06 11.53
CA MET A 101 -14.90 -4.91 10.73
C MET A 101 -14.44 -3.75 11.61
N GLN A 102 -15.14 -3.49 12.72
CA GLN A 102 -14.72 -2.50 13.72
C GLN A 102 -13.40 -2.91 14.38
N LEU A 103 -13.23 -4.19 14.73
CA LEU A 103 -11.98 -4.70 15.29
C LEU A 103 -10.81 -4.50 14.31
N TYR A 104 -10.98 -4.82 13.02
CA TYR A 104 -9.96 -4.59 11.99
C TYR A 104 -9.61 -3.11 11.83
N LEU A 105 -10.61 -2.22 11.82
CA LEU A 105 -10.38 -0.78 11.72
C LEU A 105 -9.62 -0.23 12.93
N VAL A 106 -9.99 -0.68 14.14
CA VAL A 106 -9.30 -0.33 15.39
C VAL A 106 -7.87 -0.87 15.40
N LEU A 107 -7.64 -2.09 14.93
CA LEU A 107 -6.30 -2.67 14.77
C LEU A 107 -5.44 -1.88 13.78
N LEU A 108 -6.00 -1.47 12.63
CA LEU A 108 -5.31 -0.63 11.65
C LEU A 108 -4.95 0.75 12.21
N LEU A 109 -5.87 1.37 12.96
CA LEU A 109 -5.64 2.64 13.66
C LEU A 109 -4.54 2.49 14.72
N ILE A 110 -4.61 1.46 15.57
CA ILE A 110 -3.59 1.19 16.60
C ILE A 110 -2.23 0.96 15.94
N SER A 111 -2.16 0.19 14.84
CA SER A 111 -0.93 -0.02 14.06
C SER A 111 -0.34 1.30 13.53
N TYR A 112 -1.19 2.21 13.04
CA TYR A 112 -0.76 3.53 12.58
C TYR A 112 -0.25 4.41 13.72
N LEU A 113 -0.87 4.34 14.91
CA LEU A 113 -0.42 5.07 16.10
C LEU A 113 0.85 4.49 16.74
N LEU A 114 1.19 3.23 16.47
CA LEU A 114 2.36 2.54 17.02
C LEU A 114 3.66 2.85 16.26
N THR A 115 3.68 3.75 15.27
CA THR A 115 4.96 4.21 14.71
C THR A 115 5.78 4.86 15.83
N PRO A 116 6.98 4.35 16.16
CA PRO A 116 7.80 4.94 17.19
C PRO A 116 8.12 6.39 16.80
N ILE A 117 7.61 7.35 17.57
CA ILE A 117 7.86 8.80 17.35
C ILE A 117 9.23 9.21 17.95
N GLY A 118 9.90 8.29 18.64
CA GLY A 118 11.26 8.50 19.14
C GLY A 118 12.28 7.94 18.15
N ALA A 119 13.11 8.81 17.58
CA ALA A 119 14.31 8.36 16.89
C ALA A 119 15.26 7.76 17.94
N SER A 120 15.46 6.46 17.83
CA SER A 120 16.37 5.72 18.69
C SER A 120 17.81 6.13 18.38
N ILE A 121 18.63 6.21 19.43
CA ILE A 121 20.10 6.26 19.29
C ILE A 121 20.51 5.04 18.46
N LEU A 122 21.23 5.28 17.36
CA LEU A 122 21.65 4.22 16.46
C LEU A 122 22.89 3.51 17.02
N GLY A 123 22.97 2.20 16.84
CA GLY A 123 24.18 1.46 17.18
C GLY A 123 25.34 1.81 16.24
N ARG A 124 26.58 1.70 16.72
CA ARG A 124 27.81 2.01 15.96
C ARG A 124 27.83 1.39 14.55
N CYS A 125 27.61 0.08 14.44
CA CYS A 125 27.61 -0.61 13.15
C CYS A 125 26.40 -0.26 12.27
N VAL A 126 25.26 0.09 12.86
CA VAL A 126 24.09 0.59 12.11
C VAL A 126 24.42 1.94 11.47
N VAL A 127 25.08 2.84 12.22
CA VAL A 127 25.57 4.10 11.68
C VAL A 127 26.59 3.83 10.58
N ALA A 128 27.61 3.02 10.84
CA ALA A 128 28.64 2.68 9.86
C ALA A 128 28.04 2.17 8.54
N LYS A 129 27.11 1.21 8.62
CA LYS A 129 26.42 0.67 7.45
C LYS A 129 25.63 1.74 6.69
N LYS A 130 24.87 2.59 7.38
CA LYS A 130 24.11 3.67 6.71
C LYS A 130 25.03 4.69 6.04
N LEU A 131 26.15 5.04 6.66
CA LEU A 131 27.14 5.96 6.08
C LEU A 131 27.88 5.32 4.89
N TYR A 132 28.17 4.02 4.97
CA TYR A 132 28.70 3.24 3.85
C TYR A 132 27.72 3.20 2.67
N ASP A 133 26.47 2.79 2.92
CA ASP A 133 25.38 2.75 1.93
C ASP A 133 25.10 4.13 1.32
N GLY A 134 25.29 5.20 2.11
CA GLY A 134 25.21 6.59 1.66
C GLY A 134 26.42 7.08 0.85
N GLY A 135 27.43 6.24 0.64
CA GLY A 135 28.60 6.54 -0.18
C GLY A 135 29.61 7.48 0.49
N LEU A 136 29.76 7.42 1.81
CA LEU A 136 30.77 8.20 2.53
C LEU A 136 32.11 7.47 2.69
N ASN A 137 32.18 6.17 2.39
CA ASN A 137 33.43 5.44 2.43
C ASN A 137 34.43 6.00 1.42
N TYR A 138 35.55 6.55 1.91
CA TYR A 138 36.59 7.24 1.13
C TYR A 138 36.10 8.48 0.34
N PHE A 139 34.96 9.07 0.73
CA PHE A 139 34.48 10.29 0.12
C PHE A 139 35.42 11.46 0.43
N GLU A 140 35.90 12.17 -0.61
CA GLU A 140 36.91 13.24 -0.51
C GLU A 140 38.19 12.81 0.25
N GLY A 141 38.53 11.51 0.21
CA GLY A 141 39.72 10.95 0.86
C GLY A 141 39.54 10.61 2.35
N TYR A 142 38.35 10.80 2.93
CA TYR A 142 38.06 10.45 4.32
C TYR A 142 37.50 9.03 4.42
N SER A 143 38.19 8.18 5.18
CA SER A 143 37.76 6.80 5.43
C SER A 143 36.43 6.75 6.20
N LEU A 144 35.69 5.64 6.12
CA LEU A 144 34.39 5.51 6.78
C LEU A 144 34.47 5.71 8.30
N GLU A 145 35.56 5.27 8.92
CA GLU A 145 35.84 5.40 10.34
C GLU A 145 35.88 6.88 10.78
N ASN A 146 36.38 7.79 9.93
CA ASN A 146 36.37 9.23 10.23
C ASN A 146 34.94 9.74 10.42
N TRP A 147 34.03 9.29 9.56
CA TRP A 147 32.63 9.67 9.61
C TRP A 147 31.92 9.08 10.82
N VAL A 148 32.21 7.82 11.17
CA VAL A 148 31.68 7.18 12.38
C VAL A 148 32.21 7.87 13.64
N CYS A 149 33.50 8.22 13.68
CA CYS A 149 34.10 8.99 14.77
C CYS A 149 33.41 10.35 14.95
N LEU A 150 33.24 11.11 13.85
CA LEU A 150 32.53 12.39 13.85
C LEU A 150 31.11 12.23 14.42
N ALA A 151 30.33 11.26 13.93
CA ALA A 151 28.96 11.01 14.41
C ALA A 151 28.90 10.71 15.92
N TYR A 152 29.89 10.00 16.47
CA TYR A 152 29.93 9.71 17.90
C TYR A 152 30.22 10.97 18.73
N PHE A 153 31.17 11.79 18.30
CA PHE A 153 31.56 12.95 19.09
C PHE A 153 30.58 14.12 18.96
N GLU A 154 29.88 14.26 17.84
CA GLU A 154 28.84 15.28 17.66
C GLU A 154 27.55 14.94 18.39
N SER A 155 27.03 13.72 18.24
CA SER A 155 25.68 13.40 18.74
C SER A 155 25.54 12.08 19.50
N LYS A 156 26.64 11.37 19.76
CA LYS A 156 26.61 10.01 20.33
C LYS A 156 25.71 9.06 19.53
N PHE A 157 25.76 9.18 18.20
CA PHE A 157 24.93 8.43 17.25
C PHE A 157 23.43 8.69 17.34
N ASN A 158 23.00 9.79 17.98
CA ASN A 158 21.61 10.20 17.97
C ASN A 158 21.28 10.94 16.67
N PRO A 159 20.43 10.38 15.79
CA PRO A 159 20.09 11.02 14.51
C PRO A 159 19.12 12.20 14.69
N SER A 160 18.48 12.36 15.84
CA SER A 160 17.57 13.49 16.13
C SER A 160 18.07 14.40 17.25
N ALA A 161 19.39 14.41 17.48
CA ALA A 161 19.99 15.34 18.43
C ALA A 161 19.82 16.79 17.96
N VAL A 162 19.47 17.66 18.90
CA VAL A 162 19.38 19.12 18.71
C VAL A 162 20.11 19.77 19.88
N TYR A 163 21.19 20.49 19.59
CA TYR A 163 21.98 21.18 20.61
C TYR A 163 22.18 22.64 20.22
N GLU A 164 21.88 23.55 21.16
CA GLU A 164 22.18 24.97 21.02
C GLU A 164 23.64 25.26 21.36
N ASN A 165 24.29 26.07 20.53
CA ASN A 165 25.63 26.55 20.78
C ASN A 165 25.56 27.98 21.35
N SER A 166 25.79 28.12 22.65
CA SER A 166 25.71 29.42 23.34
C SER A 166 26.75 30.45 22.88
N ARG A 167 27.79 30.05 22.15
CA ARG A 167 28.86 30.99 21.71
C ARG A 167 28.47 31.79 20.47
N ASP A 168 27.80 31.15 19.52
CA ASP A 168 27.40 31.77 18.25
C ASP A 168 25.87 31.86 18.06
N GLY A 169 25.10 31.32 19.02
CA GLY A 169 23.64 31.30 18.99
C GLY A 169 23.05 30.37 17.93
N SER A 170 23.88 29.54 17.29
CA SER A 170 23.43 28.58 16.29
C SER A 170 22.90 27.31 16.95
N THR A 171 22.02 26.60 16.24
CA THR A 171 21.52 25.30 16.66
C THR A 171 22.05 24.23 15.71
N GLY A 172 22.66 23.18 16.27
CA GLY A 172 23.11 22.00 15.54
C GLY A 172 22.01 20.94 15.44
N PHE A 173 21.85 20.34 14.26
CA PHE A 173 20.81 19.35 13.98
C PHE A 173 21.36 18.00 13.53
N GLY A 174 20.79 16.96 14.09
CA GLY A 174 20.93 15.57 13.66
C GLY A 174 22.29 14.94 13.96
N LEU A 175 22.61 13.88 13.23
CA LEU A 175 23.77 13.01 13.49
C LEU A 175 25.11 13.76 13.49
N PHE A 176 25.26 14.77 12.62
CA PHE A 176 26.49 15.54 12.44
C PHE A 176 26.38 16.97 12.97
N GLN A 177 25.34 17.29 13.74
CA GLN A 177 25.13 18.62 14.33
C GLN A 177 25.31 19.76 13.31
N ILE A 178 24.63 19.63 12.17
CA ILE A 178 24.69 20.60 11.07
C ILE A 178 23.98 21.89 11.52
N ARG A 179 24.67 23.03 11.42
CA ARG A 179 24.19 24.32 11.96
C ARG A 179 23.13 24.99 11.07
N ASP A 180 22.07 25.50 11.68
CA ASP A 180 21.00 26.29 11.04
C ASP A 180 21.48 27.58 10.36
N ASN A 181 22.36 28.34 11.00
CA ASN A 181 22.77 29.65 10.51
C ASN A 181 23.43 29.63 9.10
N GLU A 182 23.93 28.48 8.67
CA GLU A 182 24.69 28.32 7.43
C GLU A 182 24.13 27.24 6.49
N TRP A 183 23.68 26.10 7.01
CA TRP A 183 23.48 24.91 6.19
C TRP A 183 22.01 24.52 5.95
N CYS A 184 21.09 24.80 6.87
CA CYS A 184 19.66 24.42 6.77
C CYS A 184 18.70 25.54 7.24
N ASP A 185 17.40 25.42 6.96
CA ASP A 185 16.35 26.40 7.31
C ASP A 185 16.67 27.87 6.93
N HIS A 186 16.31 28.83 7.79
CA HIS A 186 16.36 30.25 7.55
C HIS A 186 17.79 30.77 7.78
N GLY A 187 18.49 31.05 6.67
CA GLY A 187 19.89 31.46 6.65
C GLY A 187 20.42 31.43 5.21
N LYS A 188 21.66 30.96 5.00
CA LYS A 188 22.18 30.70 3.64
C LYS A 188 21.62 29.43 3.02
N ASN A 189 21.18 28.47 3.85
CA ASN A 189 20.63 27.18 3.47
C ASN A 189 21.39 26.50 2.31
N LEU A 190 22.71 26.38 2.47
CA LEU A 190 23.59 25.83 1.43
C LEU A 190 23.24 24.38 1.06
N CYS A 191 22.60 23.65 1.97
CA CYS A 191 22.12 22.30 1.70
C CYS A 191 20.76 22.27 1.00
N SER A 192 19.99 23.36 1.02
CA SER A 192 18.64 23.48 0.46
C SER A 192 17.66 22.46 1.07
N VAL A 193 17.72 22.31 2.39
CA VAL A 193 16.92 21.37 3.19
C VAL A 193 16.39 22.06 4.44
N SER A 194 15.28 21.55 5.00
CA SER A 194 14.86 21.99 6.34
C SER A 194 15.73 21.36 7.42
N CYS A 195 15.97 22.04 8.53
CA CYS A 195 16.76 21.46 9.63
C CYS A 195 16.04 20.27 10.27
N THR A 196 14.71 20.24 10.22
CA THR A 196 13.89 19.10 10.64
C THR A 196 14.12 17.85 9.80
N ALA A 197 14.43 17.98 8.51
CA ALA A 197 14.74 16.83 7.64
C ALA A 197 16.03 16.12 8.08
N LEU A 198 16.98 16.87 8.66
CA LEU A 198 18.25 16.33 9.16
C LEU A 198 18.09 15.48 10.42
N LEU A 199 16.93 15.52 11.07
CA LEU A 199 16.60 14.71 12.25
C LEU A 199 16.10 13.31 11.87
N ASN A 200 15.98 12.99 10.58
CA ASN A 200 15.44 11.72 10.12
C ASN A 200 16.47 10.58 10.32
N PRO A 201 16.11 9.47 11.02
CA PRO A 201 17.02 8.34 11.21
C PRO A 201 17.41 7.62 9.92
N ASN A 202 16.80 7.90 8.78
CA ASN A 202 17.24 7.41 7.46
C ASN A 202 18.61 8.01 7.04
N LEU A 203 18.97 9.19 7.56
CA LEU A 203 20.23 9.91 7.30
C LEU A 203 20.46 10.38 5.86
N LYS A 204 19.56 10.12 4.91
CA LYS A 204 19.73 10.54 3.50
C LYS A 204 20.07 12.03 3.36
N ASP A 205 19.22 12.92 3.88
CA ASP A 205 19.43 14.37 3.75
C ASP A 205 20.65 14.84 4.55
N THR A 206 20.90 14.21 5.69
CA THR A 206 22.09 14.43 6.54
C THR A 206 23.39 14.11 5.78
N ILE A 207 23.44 12.98 5.08
CA ILE A 207 24.61 12.52 4.31
C ILE A 207 24.83 13.43 3.10
N GLU A 208 23.78 13.78 2.36
CA GLU A 208 23.90 14.68 1.20
C GLU A 208 24.37 16.08 1.60
N CYS A 209 23.89 16.59 2.74
CA CYS A 209 24.38 17.86 3.28
C CYS A 209 25.85 17.77 3.73
N ALA A 210 26.23 16.69 4.42
CA ALA A 210 27.62 16.48 4.84
C ALA A 210 28.60 16.41 3.66
N LYS A 211 28.21 15.79 2.55
CA LYS A 211 29.00 15.80 1.30
C LYS A 211 29.23 17.21 0.77
N LYS A 212 28.23 18.09 0.83
CA LYS A 212 28.39 19.51 0.44
C LYS A 212 29.37 20.25 1.36
N ILE A 213 29.30 20.01 2.66
CA ILE A 213 30.19 20.63 3.65
C ILE A 213 31.65 20.24 3.40
N VAL A 214 31.92 18.94 3.24
CA VAL A 214 33.30 18.43 3.06
C VAL A 214 33.91 18.83 1.71
N LYS A 215 33.11 19.07 0.67
CA LYS A 215 33.58 19.68 -0.58
C LYS A 215 34.05 21.13 -0.43
N GLY A 216 33.73 21.77 0.71
CA GLY A 216 34.23 23.10 1.05
C GLY A 216 35.73 23.10 1.36
N LYS A 217 36.32 24.29 1.44
CA LYS A 217 37.78 24.47 1.64
C LYS A 217 38.34 23.83 2.91
N GLN A 218 37.50 23.59 3.93
CA GLN A 218 37.92 23.04 5.22
C GLN A 218 37.85 21.50 5.28
N GLY A 219 37.23 20.82 4.31
CA GLY A 219 37.00 19.38 4.40
C GLY A 219 36.20 18.99 5.64
N MET A 220 36.53 17.87 6.27
CA MET A 220 35.98 17.50 7.59
C MET A 220 36.41 18.45 8.72
N GLY A 221 37.39 19.33 8.49
CA GLY A 221 37.79 20.38 9.42
C GLY A 221 36.71 21.44 9.67
N ALA A 222 35.63 21.44 8.89
CA ALA A 222 34.41 22.23 9.15
C ALA A 222 33.75 21.86 10.49
N TRP A 223 34.06 20.68 11.03
CA TRP A 223 33.69 20.22 12.38
C TRP A 223 34.91 20.29 13.31
N PRO A 224 35.04 21.32 14.17
CA PRO A 224 36.14 21.43 15.13
C PRO A 224 36.22 20.26 16.13
N VAL A 225 35.13 19.53 16.32
CA VAL A 225 35.08 18.33 17.14
C VAL A 225 35.82 17.17 16.47
N TRP A 226 35.66 16.97 15.15
CA TRP A 226 36.40 15.95 14.40
C TRP A 226 37.90 16.25 14.39
N SER A 227 38.30 17.51 14.15
CA SER A 227 39.72 17.87 14.15
C SER A 227 40.41 17.57 15.49
N ARG A 228 39.69 17.73 16.61
CA ARG A 228 40.24 17.51 17.95
C ARG A 228 40.25 16.05 18.39
N ASN A 229 39.30 15.24 17.91
CA ASN A 229 39.10 13.88 18.44
C ASN A 229 39.39 12.76 17.43
N CYS A 230 39.39 13.05 16.12
CA CYS A 230 39.39 12.03 15.07
C CYS A 230 40.55 12.18 14.07
N GLN A 231 40.89 13.41 13.65
CA GLN A 231 41.80 13.66 12.51
C GLN A 231 43.18 12.98 12.58
N LEU A 232 43.72 12.80 13.78
CA LEU A 232 45.02 12.15 14.03
C LEU A 232 44.90 11.00 15.03
N SER A 233 43.71 10.39 15.12
CA SER A 233 43.47 9.27 16.02
C SER A 233 44.17 8.01 15.50
N ASP A 234 44.92 7.36 16.39
CA ASP A 234 45.60 6.07 16.17
C ASP A 234 44.66 4.86 16.33
N ILE A 235 43.45 5.08 16.89
CA ILE A 235 42.43 4.05 17.16
C ILE A 235 41.24 4.15 16.21
N LEU A 236 41.44 4.74 15.03
CA LEU A 236 40.37 5.04 14.10
C LEU A 236 39.74 3.75 13.53
N ASP A 237 40.56 2.73 13.28
CA ASP A 237 40.16 1.37 12.85
C ASP A 237 39.11 0.74 13.77
N ARG A 238 39.21 0.97 15.09
CA ARG A 238 38.28 0.41 16.09
C ARG A 238 36.83 0.83 15.89
N TRP A 239 36.57 1.92 15.16
CA TRP A 239 35.20 2.36 14.88
C TRP A 239 34.42 1.36 14.02
N LEU A 240 35.09 0.47 13.30
CA LEU A 240 34.46 -0.56 12.47
C LEU A 240 34.69 -1.99 12.97
N ASP A 241 35.37 -2.18 14.10
CA ASP A 241 35.57 -3.51 14.69
C ASP A 241 34.24 -4.25 14.87
N GLY A 242 34.13 -5.44 14.28
CA GLY A 242 32.95 -6.30 14.37
C GLY A 242 31.71 -5.80 13.61
N CYS A 243 31.85 -4.78 12.73
CA CYS A 243 30.77 -4.36 11.85
C CYS A 243 30.78 -5.13 10.53
N GLU A 244 29.61 -5.60 10.12
CA GLU A 244 29.37 -6.17 8.78
C GLU A 244 28.76 -5.08 7.90
N LEU A 245 29.48 -4.67 6.85
CA LEU A 245 29.12 -3.57 5.95
C LEU A 245 28.60 -4.10 4.62
#